data_AF-A0A0G0GPA4-F1
#
_entry.id   AF-A0A0G0GPA4-F1
#
_cell.length_a   1.000
_cell.length_b   1.000
_cell.length_c   1.000
_cell.angle_alpha   90.00
_cell.angle_beta   90.00
_cell.angle_gamma   90.00
#
_symmetry.space_group_name_H-M   'P 1'
#
loop_
_entity.id
_entity.type
_entity.pdbx_description
1 polymer ?
#
loop_
_entity_poly.entity_id
_entity_poly.type
_entity_poly.pdbx_seq_one_letter_code
_entity_poly.pdbx_strand_id
1 'polypeptide(L)'
;MQQFVVPQFIDVEDKIFGPITTRQFLILLAAGLLIFVFYKLTDFALFVTLTAVLGGLALVFAFVKINGQPFHYFLLNLLQTLRKPSLRVWKKNLSDEELNFLRKLNTEKAPEKIARKEVKSGHIHDLALLVNTGGFYKPEDEL
;
A
#
# COMPACT_ATOMS: atom_id res chain seq x y z
N MET A 1 7.29 23.22 -20.46
CA MET A 1 6.66 22.41 -19.39
C MET A 1 7.19 20.99 -19.51
N GLN A 2 7.86 20.46 -18.49
CA GLN A 2 8.26 19.05 -18.47
C GLN A 2 7.02 18.20 -18.16
N GLN A 3 6.63 17.35 -19.09
CA GLN A 3 5.59 16.34 -18.86
C GLN A 3 6.23 15.12 -18.22
N PHE A 4 5.75 14.73 -17.04
CA PHE A 4 6.13 13.48 -16.40
C PHE A 4 5.32 12.34 -17.01
N VAL A 5 6.01 11.26 -17.36
CA VAL A 5 5.37 10.06 -17.89
C VAL A 5 4.73 9.31 -16.72
N VAL A 6 3.41 9.16 -16.75
CA VAL A 6 2.69 8.37 -15.74
C VAL A 6 2.86 6.89 -16.08
N PRO A 7 3.46 6.07 -15.20
CA PRO A 7 3.56 4.63 -15.42
C PRO A 7 2.16 4.00 -15.43
N GLN A 8 1.83 3.24 -16.47
CA GLN A 8 0.50 2.65 -16.65
C GLN A 8 0.32 1.29 -15.95
N PHE A 9 1.41 0.64 -15.53
CA PHE A 9 1.38 -0.72 -14.97
C PHE A 9 1.94 -0.79 -13.54
N ILE A 10 1.53 0.13 -12.68
CA ILE A 10 1.94 0.09 -11.25
C ILE A 10 1.25 -1.03 -10.46
N ASP A 11 0.09 -1.50 -10.94
CA ASP A 11 -0.75 -2.48 -10.24
C ASP A 11 -0.45 -3.93 -10.66
N VAL A 12 0.36 -4.12 -11.71
CA VAL A 12 0.70 -5.46 -12.23
C VAL A 12 1.97 -5.92 -11.55
N GLU A 13 1.87 -7.02 -10.79
CA GLU A 13 3.03 -7.66 -10.20
C GLU A 13 3.99 -8.21 -11.24
N ASP A 14 5.28 -8.09 -10.92
CA ASP A 14 6.36 -8.65 -11.72
C ASP A 14 6.23 -10.17 -11.86
N LYS A 15 6.31 -10.63 -13.10
CA LYS A 15 6.31 -12.04 -13.46
C LYS A 15 7.74 -12.50 -13.65
N ILE A 16 8.16 -13.52 -12.89
CA ILE A 16 9.54 -14.05 -12.96
C ILE A 16 9.60 -15.19 -13.98
N PHE A 17 8.67 -16.14 -13.89
CA PHE A 17 8.67 -17.35 -14.71
C PHE A 17 7.45 -17.34 -15.63
N GLY A 18 7.61 -16.76 -16.82
CA GLY A 18 6.55 -16.66 -17.82
C GLY A 18 5.31 -15.93 -17.26
N PRO A 19 4.17 -16.61 -17.02
CA PRO A 19 2.97 -15.98 -16.46
C PRO A 19 2.97 -15.87 -14.92
N ILE A 20 3.95 -16.45 -14.22
CA ILE A 20 3.94 -16.62 -12.75
C ILE A 20 4.65 -15.46 -12.04
N THR A 21 3.95 -14.84 -11.10
CA THR A 21 4.47 -13.78 -10.21
C THR A 21 5.37 -14.33 -9.10
N THR A 22 6.21 -13.48 -8.51
CA THR A 22 7.02 -13.80 -7.31
C THR A 22 6.20 -14.50 -6.23
N ARG A 23 5.05 -13.92 -5.87
CA ARG A 23 4.17 -14.44 -4.82
C ARG A 23 3.61 -15.82 -5.19
N GLN A 24 3.11 -15.98 -6.42
CA GLN A 24 2.55 -17.26 -6.87
C GLN A 24 3.60 -18.36 -6.83
N PHE A 25 4.82 -18.06 -7.27
CA PHE A 25 5.94 -18.99 -7.19
C PHE A 25 6.23 -19.41 -5.75
N LEU A 26 6.31 -18.46 -4.81
CA LEU A 26 6.56 -18.78 -3.40
C LEU A 26 5.44 -19.64 -2.78
N ILE A 27 4.18 -19.37 -3.12
CA ILE A 27 3.04 -20.18 -2.66
C ILE A 27 3.15 -21.62 -3.18
N LEU A 28 3.42 -21.79 -4.48
CA LEU A 28 3.57 -23.11 -5.09
C LEU A 28 4.79 -23.86 -4.56
N LEU A 29 5.90 -23.17 -4.32
CA LEU A 29 7.11 -23.75 -3.75
C LEU A 29 6.87 -24.23 -2.32
N ALA A 30 6.24 -23.41 -1.48
CA ALA A 30 5.88 -23.80 -0.11
C ALA A 30 4.92 -24.99 -0.09
N ALA A 31 3.87 -24.96 -0.91
CA ALA A 31 2.93 -26.08 -1.03
C ALA A 31 3.60 -27.35 -1.57
N GLY A 32 4.47 -27.24 -2.57
CA GLY A 32 5.20 -28.36 -3.15
C GLY A 32 6.15 -29.01 -2.15
N LEU A 33 6.88 -28.23 -1.35
CA LEU A 33 7.72 -28.75 -0.27
C LEU A 33 6.89 -29.48 0.78
N LEU A 34 5.74 -28.92 1.16
CA LEU A 34 4.86 -29.50 2.16
C LEU A 34 4.22 -30.81 1.67
N ILE A 35 3.80 -30.85 0.40
CA ILE A 35 3.31 -32.08 -0.27
C ILE A 35 4.43 -33.13 -0.34
N PHE A 36 5.67 -32.74 -0.64
CA PHE A 36 6.82 -33.64 -0.66
C PHE A 36 7.10 -34.25 0.72
N VAL A 37 6.96 -33.47 1.79
CA VAL A 37 7.06 -33.98 3.17
C VAL A 37 5.95 -35.02 3.44
N PHE A 38 4.71 -34.75 3.04
CA PHE A 38 3.62 -35.71 3.23
C PHE A 38 3.75 -36.98 2.38
N TYR A 39 4.34 -36.89 1.20
CA TYR A 39 4.70 -38.06 0.41
C TYR A 39 5.61 -39.02 1.17
N LYS A 40 6.49 -38.51 2.05
CA LYS A 40 7.41 -39.32 2.85
C LYS A 40 6.81 -39.85 4.15
N LEU A 41 5.86 -39.14 4.74
CA LEU A 41 5.37 -39.41 6.10
C LEU A 41 4.03 -40.17 6.14
N THR A 42 3.28 -40.20 5.04
CA THR A 42 1.88 -40.66 5.03
C THR A 42 1.68 -41.83 4.07
N ASP A 43 0.65 -42.64 4.31
CA ASP A 43 0.26 -43.71 3.38
C ASP A 43 -0.27 -43.13 2.05
N PHE A 44 -0.32 -43.97 1.01
CA PHE A 44 -0.68 -43.53 -0.34
C PHE A 44 -2.08 -42.90 -0.42
N ALA A 45 -3.05 -43.43 0.33
CA ALA A 45 -4.42 -42.91 0.29
C ALA A 45 -4.50 -41.53 0.95
N LEU A 46 -3.90 -41.38 2.14
CA LEU A 46 -3.81 -40.07 2.80
C LEU A 46 -2.97 -39.07 2.00
N PHE A 47 -1.87 -39.51 1.37
CA PHE A 47 -1.06 -38.64 0.52
C PHE A 47 -1.87 -38.05 -0.64
N VAL A 48 -2.64 -38.87 -1.35
CA VAL A 48 -3.46 -38.40 -2.49
C VAL A 48 -4.52 -37.40 -2.02
N THR A 49 -5.20 -37.68 -0.91
CA THR A 49 -6.22 -36.77 -0.38
C THR A 49 -5.63 -35.44 0.09
N LEU A 50 -4.51 -35.44 0.83
CA LEU A 50 -3.83 -34.22 1.26
C LEU A 50 -3.30 -33.43 0.07
N THR A 51 -2.74 -34.11 -0.94
CA THR A 51 -2.25 -33.45 -2.16
C THR A 51 -3.39 -32.76 -2.91
N ALA A 52 -4.55 -33.42 -3.04
CA ALA A 52 -5.71 -32.82 -3.67
C ALA A 52 -6.21 -31.58 -2.92
N VAL A 53 -6.33 -31.67 -1.59
CA VAL A 53 -6.80 -30.55 -0.75
C VAL A 53 -5.80 -29.40 -0.72
N LEU A 54 -4.54 -29.68 -0.38
CA LEU A 54 -3.50 -28.64 -0.22
C LEU A 54 -3.05 -28.08 -1.55
N GLY A 55 -2.90 -28.92 -2.57
CA GLY A 55 -2.60 -28.48 -3.93
C GLY A 55 -3.74 -27.62 -4.49
N GLY A 56 -4.99 -28.04 -4.30
CA GLY A 56 -6.17 -27.24 -4.67
C GLY A 56 -6.19 -25.88 -3.98
N LEU A 57 -5.98 -25.84 -2.66
CA LEU A 57 -5.89 -24.60 -1.90
C LEU A 57 -4.74 -23.72 -2.37
N ALA A 58 -3.55 -24.27 -2.60
CA ALA A 58 -2.40 -23.52 -3.09
C ALA A 58 -2.68 -22.86 -4.46
N LEU A 59 -3.33 -23.59 -5.37
CA LEU A 59 -3.73 -23.05 -6.67
C LEU A 59 -4.74 -21.91 -6.53
N VAL A 60 -5.75 -22.07 -5.66
CA VAL A 60 -6.72 -21.01 -5.38
C VAL A 60 -6.02 -19.76 -4.84
N PHE A 61 -5.16 -19.91 -3.84
CA PHE A 61 -4.44 -18.79 -3.24
C PHE A 61 -3.45 -18.11 -4.20
N ALA A 62 -2.86 -18.87 -5.12
CA ALA A 62 -1.90 -18.35 -6.10
C ALA A 62 -2.61 -17.62 -7.26
N PHE A 63 -3.63 -18.23 -7.87
CA PHE A 63 -4.14 -17.77 -9.17
C PHE A 63 -5.49 -17.09 -9.13
N VAL A 64 -6.32 -17.35 -8.11
CA VAL A 64 -7.67 -16.75 -8.06
C VAL A 64 -7.55 -15.28 -7.65
N LYS A 65 -8.24 -14.43 -8.41
CA LYS A 65 -8.44 -13.02 -8.10
C LYS A 65 -9.93 -12.74 -8.06
N ILE A 66 -10.37 -11.99 -7.06
CA ILE A 66 -11.76 -11.59 -6.89
C ILE A 66 -11.79 -10.06 -6.96
N ASN A 67 -12.53 -9.51 -7.94
CA ASN A 67 -12.60 -8.07 -8.20
C ASN A 67 -11.21 -7.42 -8.36
N GLY A 68 -10.29 -8.08 -9.06
CA GLY A 68 -8.91 -7.61 -9.27
C GLY A 68 -7.97 -7.81 -8.07
N GLN A 69 -8.50 -8.17 -6.90
CA GLN A 69 -7.71 -8.37 -5.69
C GLN A 69 -7.24 -9.83 -5.56
N PRO A 70 -5.99 -10.09 -5.13
CA PRO A 70 -5.53 -11.43 -4.83
C PRO A 70 -6.37 -12.13 -3.74
N PHE A 71 -6.56 -13.45 -3.87
CA PHE A 71 -7.42 -14.23 -2.99
C PHE A 71 -7.09 -14.10 -1.50
N HIS A 72 -5.81 -14.05 -1.12
CA HIS A 72 -5.41 -13.93 0.29
C HIS A 72 -5.92 -12.63 0.94
N TYR A 73 -5.88 -11.49 0.23
CA TYR A 73 -6.47 -10.26 0.73
C TYR A 73 -7.98 -10.34 0.78
N PHE A 74 -8.61 -11.00 -0.20
CA PHE A 74 -10.07 -11.19 -0.19
C PHE A 74 -10.51 -11.97 1.05
N LEU A 75 -9.84 -13.08 1.34
CA LEU A 75 -10.11 -13.91 2.51
C LEU A 75 -9.86 -13.13 3.80
N LEU A 76 -8.77 -12.38 3.89
CA LEU A 76 -8.46 -11.54 5.04
C LEU A 76 -9.54 -10.45 5.25
N ASN A 77 -10.03 -9.82 4.18
CA ASN A 77 -11.11 -8.85 4.25
C ASN A 77 -12.43 -9.49 4.67
N LEU A 78 -12.72 -10.70 4.18
CA LEU A 78 -13.90 -11.47 4.58
C LEU A 78 -13.87 -11.77 6.08
N LEU A 79 -12.76 -12.33 6.58
CA LEU A 79 -12.59 -12.64 8.01
C LEU A 79 -12.69 -11.38 8.89
N GLN A 80 -12.08 -10.28 8.47
CA GLN A 80 -12.20 -9.00 9.17
C GLN A 80 -13.64 -8.48 9.20
N THR A 81 -14.38 -8.65 8.10
CA THR A 81 -15.76 -8.19 7.99
C THR A 81 -16.68 -9.00 8.91
N LEU A 82 -16.50 -10.32 8.96
CA LEU A 82 -17.26 -11.20 9.85
C LEU A 82 -17.01 -10.89 11.33
N ARG A 83 -15.80 -10.45 11.69
CA ARG A 83 -15.45 -10.06 13.06
C ARG A 83 -15.95 -8.67 13.45
N LYS A 84 -16.18 -7.77 12.49
CA LYS A 84 -16.60 -6.40 12.77
C LYS A 84 -18.11 -6.34 13.05
N PRO A 85 -18.55 -5.58 14.06
CA PRO A 85 -19.98 -5.36 14.29
C PRO A 85 -20.61 -4.67 13.07
N SER A 86 -21.78 -5.14 12.63
CA SER A 86 -22.51 -4.56 11.49
C SER A 86 -23.06 -3.17 11.82
N LEU A 87 -23.39 -2.92 13.08
CA LEU A 87 -23.93 -1.64 13.54
C LEU A 87 -22.82 -0.61 13.70
N ARG A 88 -22.77 0.36 12.79
CA ARG A 88 -21.94 1.55 12.95
C ARG A 88 -22.77 2.66 13.59
N VAL A 89 -22.54 2.93 14.87
CA VAL A 89 -23.16 4.05 15.59
C VAL A 89 -22.25 5.26 15.49
N TRP A 90 -22.77 6.37 14.95
CA TRP A 90 -22.09 7.66 15.06
C TRP A 90 -22.20 8.16 16.49
N LYS A 91 -21.08 8.17 17.22
CA LYS A 91 -20.96 8.84 18.51
C LYS A 91 -20.31 10.21 18.30
N LYS A 92 -21.07 11.29 18.55
CA LYS A 92 -20.57 12.67 18.49
C LYS A 92 -19.82 13.09 19.76
N ASN A 93 -20.07 12.39 20.87
CA ASN A 93 -19.42 12.66 22.14
C ASN A 93 -18.17 11.80 22.21
N LEU A 94 -17.01 12.42 22.05
CA LEU A 94 -15.71 11.81 22.32
C LEU A 94 -15.44 11.95 23.81
N SER A 95 -14.93 10.88 24.44
CA SER A 95 -14.40 10.96 25.79
C SER A 95 -13.15 11.86 25.83
N ASP A 96 -12.88 12.52 26.95
CA ASP A 96 -11.66 13.33 27.12
C ASP A 96 -10.38 12.51 26.88
N GLU A 97 -10.41 11.21 27.19
CA GLU A 97 -9.32 10.28 26.91
C GLU A 97 -9.11 10.05 25.41
N GLU A 98 -10.20 9.89 24.65
CA GLU A 98 -10.16 9.72 23.18
C GLU A 98 -9.69 11.01 22.50
N LEU A 99 -10.10 12.17 22.99
CA LEU A 99 -9.62 13.48 22.52
C LEU A 99 -8.12 13.64 22.76
N ASN A 100 -7.63 13.26 23.94
CA ASN A 100 -6.21 13.34 24.26
C ASN A 100 -5.38 12.36 23.43
N PHE A 101 -5.90 11.16 23.13
CA PHE A 101 -5.28 10.20 22.22
C PHE A 101 -5.20 10.72 20.78
N LEU A 102 -6.31 11.23 20.24
CA LEU A 102 -6.36 11.82 18.89
C LEU A 102 -5.46 13.05 18.77
N ARG A 103 -5.35 13.86 19.83
CA ARG A 103 -4.43 15.00 19.88
C ARG A 103 -2.98 14.52 19.80
N LYS A 104 -2.59 13.50 20.57
CA LYS A 104 -1.23 12.91 20.52
C LYS A 104 -0.87 12.33 19.15
N LEU A 105 -1.80 11.62 18.51
CA LEU A 105 -1.63 11.11 17.14
C LEU A 105 -1.43 12.22 16.10
N ASN A 106 -2.10 13.35 16.26
CA ASN A 106 -1.92 14.52 15.38
C ASN A 106 -0.62 15.29 15.65
N THR A 107 -0.09 15.25 16.87
CA THR A 107 1.16 15.93 17.21
C THR A 107 2.37 15.33 16.49
N GLU A 108 2.36 14.03 16.20
CA GLU A 108 3.45 13.36 15.44
C GLU A 108 3.39 13.62 13.92
N LYS A 109 2.26 14.14 13.41
CA LYS A 109 2.06 14.46 11.99
C LYS A 109 1.66 15.92 11.76
N ALA A 110 2.09 16.84 12.61
CA ALA A 110 2.08 18.22 12.20
C ALA A 110 3.12 18.36 11.06
N PRO A 111 2.72 18.65 9.81
CA PRO A 111 3.72 19.05 8.82
C PRO A 111 4.49 20.20 9.45
N GLU A 112 5.82 20.17 9.36
CA GLU A 112 6.66 21.32 9.71
C GLU A 112 5.93 22.54 9.16
N LYS A 113 5.54 23.46 10.04
CA LYS A 113 4.89 24.70 9.62
C LYS A 113 5.87 25.31 8.64
N ILE A 114 5.60 25.18 7.34
CA ILE A 114 6.36 25.84 6.30
C ILE A 114 6.31 27.29 6.75
N ALA A 115 7.45 27.82 7.21
CA ALA A 115 7.52 29.17 7.73
C ALA A 115 6.99 30.02 6.60
N ARG A 116 5.77 30.57 6.77
CA ARG A 116 5.22 31.48 5.78
C ARG A 116 6.21 32.64 5.77
N LYS A 117 7.06 32.70 4.74
CA LYS A 117 7.97 33.83 4.55
C LYS A 117 7.07 35.07 4.59
N GLU A 118 7.34 35.96 5.55
CA GLU A 118 6.61 37.21 5.63
C GLU A 118 6.84 37.95 4.31
N VAL A 119 5.75 38.21 3.60
CA VAL A 119 5.81 38.91 2.32
C VAL A 119 6.12 40.37 2.63
N LYS A 120 7.39 40.75 2.50
CA LYS A 120 7.82 42.16 2.54
C LYS A 120 7.21 42.89 1.33
N SER A 121 6.87 44.17 1.47
CA SER A 121 6.18 44.91 0.39
C SER A 121 7.00 45.01 -0.91
N GLY A 122 8.32 44.82 -0.84
CA GLY A 122 9.22 44.74 -2.00
C GLY A 122 9.20 43.41 -2.76
N HIS A 123 8.66 42.32 -2.18
CA HIS A 123 8.79 40.98 -2.78
C HIS A 123 8.14 40.86 -4.16
N ILE A 124 7.03 41.56 -4.39
CA ILE A 124 6.36 41.59 -5.70
C ILE A 124 7.21 42.35 -6.73
N HIS A 125 7.91 43.40 -6.30
CA HIS A 125 8.82 44.16 -7.17
C HIS A 125 10.02 43.30 -7.58
N ASP A 126 10.63 42.60 -6.63
CA ASP A 126 11.77 41.71 -6.90
C ASP A 126 11.41 40.57 -7.84
N LEU A 127 10.22 39.96 -7.67
CA LEU A 127 9.71 38.94 -8.58
C LEU A 127 9.44 39.51 -9.99
N ALA A 128 8.92 40.73 -10.08
CA ALA A 128 8.70 41.39 -11.37
C ALA A 128 10.02 41.67 -12.10
N LEU A 129 11.06 42.13 -11.38
CA LEU A 129 12.40 42.34 -11.94
C LEU A 129 13.05 41.03 -12.37
N LEU A 130 12.96 39.98 -11.56
CA LEU A 130 13.52 38.67 -11.88
C LEU A 130 12.88 38.09 -13.15
N VAL A 131 11.55 38.20 -13.30
CA VAL A 131 10.84 37.74 -14.51
C VAL A 131 11.21 38.59 -15.73
N ASN A 132 11.21 39.92 -15.61
CA ASN A 132 11.54 40.81 -16.72
C ASN A 132 12.99 40.69 -17.20
N THR A 133 13.92 40.37 -16.28
CA THR A 133 15.34 40.18 -16.60
C THR A 133 15.68 38.74 -17.00
N GLY A 134 14.68 37.86 -17.13
CA GLY A 134 14.89 36.46 -17.52
C GLY A 134 15.72 35.66 -16.50
N GLY A 135 15.72 36.07 -15.22
CA GLY A 135 16.46 35.40 -14.15
C GLY A 135 17.87 35.95 -13.88
N PHE A 136 18.27 37.06 -14.50
CA PHE A 136 19.54 37.71 -14.20
C PHE A 136 19.53 38.50 -12.88
N TYR A 137 18.40 39.11 -12.50
CA TYR A 137 18.27 39.82 -11.23
C TYR A 137 18.06 38.86 -10.07
N LYS A 138 18.90 38.98 -9.03
CA LYS A 138 18.82 38.21 -7.78
C LYS A 138 18.73 39.18 -6.61
N PRO A 139 17.59 39.24 -5.90
CA PRO A 139 17.41 40.16 -4.76
C PRO A 139 18.31 39.83 -3.56
N GLU A 140 19.01 38.70 -3.60
CA GLU A 140 19.92 38.21 -2.55
C GLU A 140 21.33 38.81 -2.69
N ASP A 141 21.70 39.31 -3.87
CA ASP A 141 23.04 39.84 -4.17
C ASP A 141 23.17 41.35 -3.83
N GLU A 142 22.06 42.04 -3.55
CA GLU A 142 22.01 43.48 -3.20
C GLU A 142 21.88 43.76 -1.69
N LEU A 143 22.05 42.73 -0.83
CA LEU A 143 21.97 42.82 0.63
C LEU A 143 23.34 42.85 1.33
#